data_AF-A0A5E4Q9M6-F1
#
_entry.id   AF-A0A5E4Q9M6-F1
#
_cell.length_a   1.000
_cell.length_b   1.000
_cell.length_c   1.000
_cell.angle_alpha   90.00
_cell.angle_beta   90.00
_cell.angle_gamma   90.00
#
_symmetry.space_group_name_H-M   'P 1'
#
loop_
_entity.id
_entity.type
_entity.pdbx_description
1 polymer ?
#
loop_
_entity_poly.entity_id
_entity_poly.type
_entity_poly.pdbx_seq_one_letter_code
_entity_poly.pdbx_strand_id
1 'polypeptide(L)'
;MVNGRLYCLGPLQHLKNKFSQGYTLIVKCKDVPARSTEVANIKQFILDNFKEARHIESYMGISTFYILDSSLLWWEIFSTMEEACKQYPIEDYSVSQTTLEQVFLRFSRMQSRPDV
;
A
#
# COMPACT_ATOMS: atom_id res chain seq x y z
N MET A 1 -16.93 13.60 1.63
CA MET A 1 -18.03 13.40 2.61
C MET A 1 -18.10 11.92 2.90
N VAL A 2 -18.26 11.51 4.16
CA VAL A 2 -18.36 10.09 4.57
C VAL A 2 -19.45 10.00 5.61
N ASN A 3 -20.43 9.10 5.44
CA ASN A 3 -21.58 8.95 6.36
C ASN A 3 -22.30 10.27 6.70
N GLY A 4 -22.55 11.12 5.70
CA GLY A 4 -23.24 12.39 5.88
C GLY A 4 -22.44 13.48 6.63
N ARG A 5 -21.16 13.21 6.97
CA ARG A 5 -20.27 14.19 7.60
C ARG A 5 -19.18 14.66 6.65
N LEU A 6 -18.83 15.93 6.75
CA LEU A 6 -17.74 16.55 5.98
C LEU A 6 -16.40 16.21 6.63
N TYR A 7 -15.66 15.24 6.08
CA TYR A 7 -14.36 14.81 6.62
C TYR A 7 -13.16 15.61 6.10
N CYS A 8 -13.29 16.23 4.92
CA CYS A 8 -12.20 16.89 4.21
C CYS A 8 -12.75 18.16 3.57
N LEU A 9 -12.19 19.33 3.93
CA LEU A 9 -12.51 20.63 3.37
C LEU A 9 -11.22 21.45 3.24
N GLY A 10 -10.95 21.99 2.05
CA GLY A 10 -9.79 22.84 1.80
C GLY A 10 -9.21 22.69 0.38
N PRO A 11 -8.13 23.44 0.07
CA PRO A 11 -7.45 23.34 -1.21
C PRO A 11 -6.87 21.95 -1.46
N LEU A 12 -6.79 21.53 -2.73
CA LEU A 12 -6.30 20.21 -3.11
C LEU A 12 -4.91 19.90 -2.55
N GLN A 13 -4.00 20.88 -2.55
CA GLN A 13 -2.65 20.71 -2.02
C GLN A 13 -2.62 20.49 -0.50
N HIS A 14 -3.50 21.16 0.24
CA HIS A 14 -3.61 20.99 1.69
C HIS A 14 -4.13 19.58 2.01
N LEU A 15 -5.14 19.13 1.26
CA LEU A 15 -5.67 17.78 1.40
C LEU A 15 -4.61 16.72 1.08
N LYS A 16 -3.82 16.93 0.01
CA LYS A 16 -2.67 16.07 -0.29
C LYS A 16 -1.67 16.03 0.86
N ASN A 17 -1.19 17.17 1.35
CA ASN A 17 -0.19 17.17 2.43
C ASN A 17 -0.72 16.55 3.74
N LYS A 18 -2.01 16.70 4.03
CA LYS A 18 -2.63 16.20 5.27
C LYS A 18 -3.04 14.73 5.20
N PHE A 19 -3.50 14.26 4.04
CA PHE A 19 -4.11 12.94 3.88
C PHE A 19 -3.28 12.00 3.00
N SER A 20 -2.48 12.51 2.06
CA SER A 20 -1.59 11.74 1.17
C SER A 20 -0.20 11.51 1.77
N GLN A 21 -0.14 11.24 3.08
CA GLN A 21 1.10 10.83 3.74
C GLN A 21 1.27 9.32 3.56
N GLY A 22 2.47 8.92 3.15
CA GLY A 22 2.84 7.52 2.92
C GLY A 22 3.10 7.15 1.45
N TYR A 23 3.37 5.86 1.26
CA TYR A 23 3.79 5.27 0.00
C TYR A 23 2.87 4.13 -0.42
N THR A 24 2.68 4.02 -1.71
CA THR A 24 2.05 2.89 -2.38
C THR A 24 3.15 2.01 -2.95
N LEU A 25 3.23 0.79 -2.46
CA LEU A 25 4.14 -0.24 -2.95
C LEU A 25 3.34 -1.28 -3.74
N ILE A 26 3.68 -1.46 -5.00
CA ILE A 26 3.08 -2.47 -5.87
C ILE A 26 4.15 -3.49 -6.17
N VAL A 27 3.89 -4.77 -5.91
CA VAL A 27 4.83 -5.86 -6.11
C VAL A 27 4.21 -6.88 -7.05
N LYS A 28 4.91 -7.20 -8.14
CA LYS A 28 4.51 -8.21 -9.10
C LYS A 28 5.37 -9.46 -8.89
N CYS A 29 4.73 -10.58 -8.58
CA CYS A 29 5.41 -11.85 -8.42
C CYS A 29 5.48 -12.60 -9.75
N LYS A 30 6.60 -13.31 -9.99
CA LYS A 30 6.73 -14.20 -11.15
C LYS A 30 5.70 -15.32 -11.11
N ASP A 31 5.32 -15.79 -12.28
CA ASP A 31 4.43 -16.94 -12.41
C ASP A 31 5.23 -18.23 -12.19
N VAL A 32 5.26 -18.67 -10.93
CA VAL A 32 5.92 -19.91 -10.48
C VAL A 32 4.88 -20.88 -9.92
N PRO A 33 5.09 -22.21 -10.01
CA PRO A 33 4.11 -23.19 -9.52
C PRO A 33 3.77 -23.06 -8.02
N ALA A 34 4.65 -22.43 -7.22
CA ALA A 34 4.44 -22.14 -5.80
C ALA A 34 4.02 -20.68 -5.51
N ARG A 35 3.39 -20.00 -6.47
CA ARG A 35 3.07 -18.56 -6.40
C ARG A 35 2.31 -18.15 -5.13
N SER A 36 1.35 -18.94 -4.69
CA SER A 36 0.54 -18.62 -3.50
C SER A 36 1.38 -18.55 -2.22
N THR A 37 2.33 -19.46 -2.05
CA THR A 37 3.26 -19.49 -0.90
C THR A 37 4.24 -18.33 -0.97
N GLU A 38 4.81 -18.05 -2.14
CA GLU A 38 5.77 -16.95 -2.32
C GLU A 38 5.12 -15.59 -2.09
N VAL A 39 3.90 -15.38 -2.58
CA VAL A 39 3.12 -14.16 -2.31
C VAL A 39 2.86 -13.99 -0.81
N ALA A 40 2.58 -15.09 -0.08
CA ALA A 40 2.38 -15.05 1.36
C ALA A 40 3.69 -14.69 2.12
N ASN A 41 4.83 -15.23 1.68
CA ASN A 41 6.14 -14.93 2.25
C ASN A 41 6.55 -13.47 2.00
N ILE A 42 6.40 -12.98 0.76
CA ILE A 42 6.67 -11.57 0.42
C ILE A 42 5.77 -10.65 1.25
N LYS A 43 4.49 -11.00 1.40
CA LYS A 43 3.56 -10.24 2.24
C LYS A 43 4.02 -10.20 3.70
N GLN A 44 4.44 -11.33 4.27
CA GLN A 44 5.00 -11.39 5.62
C GLN A 44 6.25 -10.52 5.76
N PHE A 45 7.18 -10.62 4.81
CA PHE A 45 8.42 -9.84 4.79
C PHE A 45 8.16 -8.32 4.79
N ILE A 46 7.21 -7.87 3.97
CA ILE A 46 6.80 -6.45 3.91
C ILE A 46 6.16 -6.01 5.22
N LEU A 47 5.31 -6.84 5.83
CA LEU A 47 4.66 -6.52 7.10
C LEU A 47 5.65 -6.47 8.28
N ASP A 48 6.71 -7.27 8.23
CA ASP A 48 7.76 -7.29 9.25
C ASP A 48 8.72 -6.08 9.12
N ASN A 49 9.12 -5.75 7.89
CA ASN A 49 10.03 -4.62 7.64
C ASN A 49 9.36 -3.26 7.83
N PHE A 50 8.07 -3.13 7.51
CA PHE A 50 7.37 -1.84 7.52
C PHE A 50 6.26 -1.82 8.59
N LYS A 51 6.50 -1.09 9.69
CA LYS A 51 5.61 -1.01 10.86
C LYS A 51 4.17 -0.55 10.57
N GLU A 52 3.96 0.22 9.49
CA GLU A 52 2.63 0.67 9.06
C GLU A 52 2.29 0.23 7.62
N ALA A 53 2.83 -0.90 7.16
CA ALA A 53 2.38 -1.51 5.92
C ALA A 53 1.00 -2.17 6.09
N ARG A 54 0.08 -1.80 5.20
CA ARG A 54 -1.24 -2.43 5.07
C ARG A 54 -1.38 -2.99 3.67
N HIS A 55 -1.68 -4.27 3.61
CA HIS A 55 -2.08 -4.94 2.35
C HIS A 55 -3.48 -4.48 1.93
N ILE A 56 -3.64 -4.13 0.66
CA ILE A 56 -4.89 -3.57 0.12
C ILE A 56 -5.62 -4.59 -0.72
N GLU A 57 -4.92 -5.11 -1.73
CA GLU A 57 -5.46 -6.09 -2.64
C GLU A 57 -4.32 -6.89 -3.29
N SER A 58 -4.67 -8.10 -3.71
CA SER A 58 -3.81 -8.95 -4.54
C SER A 58 -4.65 -9.45 -5.71
N TYR A 59 -4.24 -9.15 -6.93
CA TYR A 59 -4.92 -9.59 -8.14
C TYR A 59 -3.90 -10.08 -9.17
N MET A 60 -4.10 -11.30 -9.70
CA MET A 60 -3.21 -11.92 -10.69
C MET A 60 -1.71 -11.80 -10.31
N GLY A 61 -1.40 -12.03 -9.02
CA GLY A 61 -0.06 -11.94 -8.42
C GLY A 61 0.62 -10.59 -8.48
N ILE A 62 -0.15 -9.52 -8.68
CA ILE A 62 0.21 -8.17 -8.32
C ILE A 62 -0.39 -7.90 -6.93
N SER A 63 0.45 -7.50 -5.98
CA SER A 63 0.06 -7.17 -4.61
C SER A 63 0.33 -5.70 -4.34
N THR A 64 -0.71 -5.00 -3.88
CA THR A 64 -0.64 -3.57 -3.57
C THR A 64 -0.66 -3.37 -2.06
N PHE A 65 0.29 -2.58 -1.57
CA PHE A 65 0.50 -2.26 -0.17
C PHE A 65 0.51 -0.74 0.03
N TYR A 66 -0.07 -0.26 1.13
CA TYR A 66 0.08 1.11 1.60
C TYR A 66 0.96 1.14 2.84
N ILE A 67 2.01 1.94 2.78
CA ILE A 67 2.92 2.21 3.88
C ILE A 67 2.56 3.60 4.39
N LEU A 68 1.91 3.70 5.55
CA LEU A 68 1.42 4.98 6.09
C LEU A 68 2.49 5.73 6.91
N ASP A 69 3.66 5.12 7.09
CA ASP A 69 4.74 5.73 7.85
C ASP A 69 5.36 6.88 7.05
N SER A 70 5.11 8.11 7.53
CA SER A 70 5.63 9.33 6.89
C SER A 70 7.08 9.63 7.24
N SER A 71 7.69 8.87 8.15
CA SER A 71 9.11 9.02 8.55
C SER A 71 10.03 8.18 7.66
N LEU A 72 9.49 7.12 7.04
CA LEU A 72 10.22 6.30 6.08
C LEU A 72 10.71 7.12 4.89
N LEU A 73 11.99 6.97 4.61
CA LEU A 73 12.62 7.58 3.45
C LEU A 73 12.49 6.65 2.24
N TRP A 74 12.38 7.24 1.05
CA TRP A 74 12.26 6.49 -0.20
C TRP A 74 13.36 5.43 -0.36
N TRP A 75 14.60 5.77 0.01
CA TRP A 75 15.74 4.87 -0.14
C TRP A 75 15.63 3.63 0.75
N GLU A 76 15.04 3.74 1.94
CA GLU A 76 14.84 2.58 2.83
C GLU A 76 13.89 1.57 2.17
N ILE A 77 12.79 2.08 1.60
CA ILE A 77 11.81 1.24 0.89
C ILE A 77 12.47 0.54 -0.29
N PHE A 78 13.23 1.29 -1.10
CA PHE A 78 13.94 0.72 -2.25
C PHE A 78 15.00 -0.30 -1.83
N SER A 79 15.80 -0.03 -0.79
CA SER A 79 16.80 -0.97 -0.28
C SER A 79 16.17 -2.27 0.21
N THR A 80 15.15 -2.18 1.07
CA THR A 80 14.42 -3.36 1.57
C THR A 80 13.78 -4.17 0.43
N MET A 81 13.20 -3.48 -0.57
CA MET A 81 12.61 -4.15 -1.74
C MET A 81 13.65 -4.80 -2.64
N GLU A 82 14.83 -4.21 -2.78
CA GLU A 82 15.92 -4.82 -3.54
C GLU A 82 16.44 -6.10 -2.87
N GLU A 83 16.53 -6.11 -1.54
CA GLU A 83 16.84 -7.33 -0.77
C GLU A 83 15.75 -8.40 -0.94
N ALA A 84 14.48 -7.99 -0.91
CA ALA A 84 13.35 -8.90 -1.16
C ALA A 84 13.42 -9.51 -2.57
N CYS A 85 13.83 -8.73 -3.58
CA CYS A 85 13.96 -9.21 -4.95
C CYS A 85 15.07 -10.25 -5.12
N LYS A 86 16.10 -10.23 -4.25
CA LYS A 86 17.16 -11.25 -4.22
C LYS A 86 16.71 -12.53 -3.52
N GLN A 87 15.81 -12.43 -2.54
CA GLN A 87 15.35 -13.57 -1.72
C GLN A 87 14.10 -14.26 -2.28
N TYR A 88 13.23 -13.52 -2.97
CA TYR A 88 11.93 -13.98 -3.45
C TYR A 88 11.80 -13.82 -4.98
N PRO A 89 10.94 -14.61 -5.65
CA PRO A 89 10.72 -14.54 -7.10
C PRO A 89 9.81 -13.35 -7.46
N ILE A 90 10.28 -12.13 -7.17
CA ILE A 90 9.67 -10.88 -7.59
C ILE A 90 10.06 -10.65 -9.06
N GLU A 91 9.09 -10.26 -9.87
CA GLU A 91 9.29 -9.88 -11.28
C GLU A 91 9.64 -8.40 -11.36
N ASP A 92 8.78 -7.56 -10.76
CA ASP A 92 8.91 -6.12 -10.74
C ASP A 92 8.29 -5.55 -9.46
N TYR A 93 8.74 -4.37 -9.05
CA TYR A 93 8.09 -3.59 -8.01
C TYR A 93 8.04 -2.11 -8.39
N SER A 94 7.06 -1.40 -7.86
CA SER A 94 6.88 0.03 -8.06
C SER A 94 6.56 0.70 -6.74
N VAL A 95 7.23 1.81 -6.46
CA VAL A 95 6.99 2.67 -5.30
C VAL A 95 6.48 4.01 -5.82
N SER A 96 5.36 4.48 -5.27
CA SER A 96 4.75 5.75 -5.63
C SER A 96 4.23 6.45 -4.39
N GLN A 97 4.11 7.78 -4.40
CA GLN A 97 3.44 8.48 -3.32
C GLN A 97 1.95 8.16 -3.33
N THR A 98 1.37 7.88 -2.15
CA THR A 98 -0.06 7.61 -2.06
C THR A 98 -0.86 8.83 -2.51
N THR A 99 -1.84 8.65 -3.40
CA THR A 99 -2.64 9.76 -3.93
C THR A 99 -3.80 10.10 -2.99
N LEU A 100 -4.29 11.34 -3.07
CA LEU A 100 -5.48 11.77 -2.33
C LEU A 100 -6.70 10.90 -2.70
N GLU A 101 -6.77 10.44 -3.94
CA GLU A 101 -7.82 9.57 -4.44
C GLU A 101 -7.84 8.22 -3.73
N GLN A 102 -6.67 7.62 -3.46
CA GLN A 102 -6.59 6.37 -2.70
C GLN A 102 -6.99 6.52 -1.24
N VAL A 103 -6.68 7.66 -0.64
CA VAL A 103 -7.11 8.00 0.72
C VAL A 103 -8.63 8.24 0.75
N PHE A 104 -9.18 8.88 -0.28
CA PHE A 104 -10.61 9.03 -0.46
C PHE A 104 -11.32 7.69 -0.65
N LEU A 105 -10.80 6.79 -1.49
CA LEU A 105 -11.34 5.43 -1.67
C LEU A 105 -11.35 4.65 -0.35
N ARG A 106 -10.33 4.80 0.49
CA ARG A 106 -10.30 4.22 1.83
C ARG A 106 -11.44 4.76 2.70
N PHE A 107 -11.64 6.08 2.71
CA PHE A 107 -12.74 6.70 3.44
C PHE A 107 -14.11 6.23 2.94
N SER A 108 -14.28 6.09 1.63
CA SER A 108 -15.51 5.56 1.02
C SER A 108 -15.72 4.07 1.32
N ARG A 109 -14.67 3.25 1.41
CA ARG A 109 -14.79 1.83 1.84
C ARG A 109 -15.30 1.72 3.30
N MET A 110 -15.03 2.70 4.17
CA MET A 110 -15.61 2.75 5.53
C MET A 110 -17.13 3.05 5.53
N GLN A 111 -17.68 3.58 4.44
CA GLN A 111 -19.12 3.84 4.30
C GLN A 111 -19.94 2.55 4.14
N SER A 112 -19.32 1.45 3.70
CA SER A 112 -20.03 0.24 3.30
C SER A 112 -20.14 -0.84 4.39
N ARG A 113 -19.80 -0.53 5.65
CA ARG A 113 -20.20 -1.34 6.81
C ARG A 113 -21.43 -0.71 7.45
N PRO A 114 -22.65 -1.11 7.07
CA PRO A 114 -23.77 -0.99 7.98
C PRO A 114 -23.56 -2.02 9.09
N ASP A 115 -23.33 -1.56 10.31
CA ASP A 115 -23.62 -2.37 11.49
C ASP A 115 -25.15 -2.40 11.65
N VAL A 116 -25.80 -3.39 11.02
CA VAL A 116 -27.09 -3.98 11.45
C VAL A 116 -27.33 -5.32 10.75
#